data_AF-A0A7K4VHC7-F1
#
_entry.id   AF-A0A7K4VHC7-F1
#
_cell.length_a   1.000
_cell.length_b   1.000
_cell.length_c   1.000
_cell.angle_alpha   90.00
_cell.angle_beta   90.00
_cell.angle_gamma   90.00
#
_symmetry.space_group_name_H-M   'P 1'
#
loop_
_entity.id
_entity.type
_entity.pdbx_description
1 polymer ?
#
loop_
_entity_poly.entity_id
_entity_poly.type
_entity_poly.pdbx_seq_one_letter_code
_entity_poly.pdbx_strand_id
1 'polypeptide(L)'
;LPRLGLSAALAIAAFLGWRLLLQSPARRHGGDLAPKAEESFTLTLDTFLHVQQLRKRRLRAFCSRAGKVTALPSSRDERASLLPSLRVNTRLDLLYCQVPSAGVEEWHQLLEKLEEENVTLPVPLPYRRLQAKETRLSAFNRTERKAMLGSYTKVLFVRDPF
;
A
#
# COMPACT_ATOMS: atom_id res chain seq x y z
N LEU A 1 44.03 65.47 16.76
CA LEU A 1 44.19 64.00 16.72
C LEU A 1 43.22 63.15 17.59
N PRO A 2 42.23 63.65 18.36
CA PRO A 2 41.38 62.76 19.18
C PRO A 2 40.17 62.16 18.45
N ARG A 3 39.81 62.67 17.25
CA ARG A 3 38.56 62.30 16.57
C ARG A 3 38.63 61.01 15.73
N LEU A 4 39.81 60.57 15.30
CA LEU A 4 39.97 59.29 14.58
C LEU A 4 39.87 58.08 15.51
N GLY A 5 40.36 58.18 16.76
CA GLY A 5 40.32 57.08 17.72
C GLY A 5 38.89 56.71 18.16
N LEU A 6 38.03 57.71 18.31
CA LEU A 6 36.61 57.52 18.66
C LEU A 6 35.81 56.82 17.56
N SER A 7 36.09 57.14 16.29
CA SER A 7 35.43 56.49 15.14
C SER A 7 35.82 55.03 15.01
N ALA A 8 37.11 54.71 15.18
CA ALA A 8 37.59 53.33 15.15
C ALA A 8 37.02 52.49 16.31
N ALA A 9 36.95 53.06 17.52
CA ALA A 9 36.38 52.38 18.68
C ALA A 9 34.88 52.07 18.52
N LEU A 10 34.10 53.00 17.94
CA LEU A 10 32.68 52.78 17.65
C LEU A 10 32.45 51.70 16.58
N ALA A 11 33.28 51.66 15.54
CA ALA A 11 33.20 50.62 14.51
C ALA A 11 33.51 49.22 15.07
N ILE A 12 34.51 49.11 15.94
CA ILE A 12 34.88 47.85 16.60
C ILE A 12 33.77 47.40 17.55
N ALA A 13 33.20 48.31 18.36
CA ALA A 13 32.10 48.00 19.26
C ALA A 13 30.84 47.53 18.50
N ALA A 14 30.51 48.18 17.37
CA ALA A 14 29.41 47.77 16.51
C ALA A 14 29.65 46.38 15.88
N PHE A 15 30.88 46.11 15.43
CA PHE A 15 31.23 44.82 14.82
C PHE A 15 31.22 43.67 15.84
N LEU A 16 31.72 43.91 17.05
CA LEU A 16 31.67 42.94 18.15
C LEU A 16 30.23 42.71 18.63
N GLY A 17 29.41 43.77 18.76
CA GLY A 17 28.00 43.65 19.08
C GLY A 17 27.21 42.85 18.04
N TRP A 18 27.47 43.09 16.75
CA TRP A 18 26.88 42.34 15.64
C TRP A 18 27.29 40.86 15.65
N ARG A 19 28.56 40.55 15.94
CA ARG A 19 29.04 39.16 16.09
C ARG A 19 28.41 38.46 17.30
N LEU A 20 28.27 39.14 18.43
CA LEU A 20 27.60 38.60 19.62
C LEU A 20 26.10 38.36 19.39
N LEU A 21 25.43 39.20 18.60
CA LEU A 21 24.04 39.00 18.18
C LEU A 21 23.89 37.82 17.21
N LEU A 22 24.84 37.59 16.31
CA LEU A 22 24.85 36.43 15.41
C LEU A 22 25.24 35.11 16.10
N GLN A 23 26.04 35.17 17.17
CA GLN A 23 26.46 33.99 17.94
C GLN A 23 25.49 33.65 19.08
N SER A 24 24.52 34.51 19.37
CA SER A 24 23.46 34.19 20.33
C SER A 24 22.45 33.25 19.67
N PRO A 25 22.37 31.96 20.05
CA PRO A 25 21.27 31.13 19.59
C PRO A 25 19.98 31.78 20.11
N ALA A 26 19.06 32.08 19.19
CA ALA A 26 17.75 32.60 19.53
C ALA A 26 17.14 31.69 20.61
N ARG A 27 17.07 32.20 21.83
CA ARG A 27 16.38 31.57 22.96
C ARG A 27 14.88 31.67 22.68
N ARG A 28 14.39 30.84 21.75
CA ARG A 28 12.96 30.59 21.55
C ARG A 28 12.48 29.82 22.78
N HIS A 29 11.96 30.57 23.74
CA HIS A 29 11.01 30.04 24.70
C HIS A 29 9.70 29.81 23.94
N GLY A 30 9.48 28.57 23.55
CA GLY A 30 8.27 28.13 22.87
C GLY A 30 8.22 26.61 22.90
N GLY A 31 7.40 26.08 23.81
CA GLY A 31 6.79 24.76 23.75
C GLY A 31 7.71 23.59 23.40
N ASP A 32 8.13 22.90 24.45
CA ASP A 32 8.48 21.48 24.52
C ASP A 32 7.89 20.60 23.40
N LEU A 33 8.56 20.50 22.26
CA LEU A 33 8.43 19.44 21.26
C LEU A 33 9.78 19.30 20.57
N ALA A 34 10.79 18.85 21.31
CA ALA A 34 11.85 18.09 20.66
C ALA A 34 11.14 16.93 19.94
N PRO A 35 11.29 16.75 18.61
CA PRO A 35 11.01 15.45 18.05
C PRO A 35 11.98 14.54 18.79
N LYS A 36 11.46 13.74 19.73
CA LYS A 36 12.10 12.48 20.12
C LYS A 36 12.54 11.90 18.78
N ALA A 37 13.84 11.84 18.56
CA ALA A 37 14.38 11.10 17.45
C ALA A 37 13.71 9.73 17.59
N GLU A 38 12.72 9.46 16.74
CA GLU A 38 12.27 8.10 16.54
C GLU A 38 13.56 7.36 16.27
N GLU A 39 13.89 6.40 17.12
CA GLU A 39 14.93 5.43 16.84
C GLU A 39 14.54 4.82 15.50
N SER A 40 15.09 5.38 14.43
CA SER A 40 14.91 4.91 13.09
C SER A 40 15.52 3.53 13.11
N PHE A 41 14.67 2.51 13.24
CA PHE A 41 15.05 1.12 13.12
C PHE A 41 15.72 0.97 11.76
N THR A 42 17.04 1.05 11.73
CA THR A 42 17.83 0.83 10.52
C THR A 42 17.90 -0.67 10.32
N LEU A 43 16.79 -1.19 9.81
CA LEU A 43 16.67 -2.59 9.45
C LEU A 43 17.72 -2.87 8.37
N THR A 44 18.74 -3.66 8.71
CA THR A 44 19.81 -3.95 7.76
C THR A 44 19.25 -4.66 6.54
N LEU A 45 19.87 -4.47 5.37
CA LEU A 45 19.44 -5.13 4.13
C LEU A 45 19.32 -6.65 4.30
N ASP A 46 20.27 -7.27 5.01
CA ASP A 46 20.25 -8.70 5.30
C ASP A 46 19.05 -9.11 6.17
N THR A 47 18.74 -8.31 7.20
CA THR A 47 17.58 -8.55 8.05
C THR A 47 16.29 -8.41 7.24
N PHE A 48 16.21 -7.42 6.36
CA PHE A 48 15.06 -7.22 5.48
C PHE A 48 14.88 -8.43 4.56
N LEU A 49 15.93 -8.82 3.83
CA LEU A 49 15.88 -9.96 2.90
C LEU A 49 15.54 -11.27 3.64
N HIS A 50 16.09 -11.47 4.84
CA HIS A 50 15.77 -12.64 5.66
C HIS A 50 14.28 -12.67 6.05
N VAL A 51 13.73 -11.56 6.53
CA VAL A 51 12.31 -11.42 6.86
C VAL A 51 11.44 -11.69 5.64
N GLN A 52 11.81 -11.19 4.46
CA GLN A 52 11.05 -11.41 3.24
C GLN A 52 11.08 -12.88 2.78
N GLN A 53 12.21 -13.57 2.93
CA GLN A 53 12.29 -15.01 2.67
C GLN A 53 11.40 -15.82 3.62
N LEU A 54 11.38 -15.48 4.91
CA LEU A 54 10.51 -16.11 5.90
C LEU A 54 9.03 -15.92 5.56
N ARG A 55 8.64 -14.68 5.23
CA ARG A 55 7.27 -14.36 4.78
C ARG A 55 6.88 -15.16 3.54
N LYS A 56 7.76 -15.25 2.55
CA LYS A 56 7.56 -16.03 1.31
C LYS A 56 7.35 -17.51 1.59
N ARG A 57 8.19 -18.10 2.45
CA ARG A 57 8.05 -19.50 2.88
C ARG A 57 6.71 -19.74 3.58
N ARG A 58 6.32 -18.84 4.49
CA ARG A 58 5.03 -18.92 5.21
C ARG A 58 3.85 -18.85 4.26
N LEU A 59 3.85 -17.91 3.31
CA LEU A 59 2.76 -17.80 2.33
C LEU A 59 2.66 -19.07 1.48
N ARG A 60 3.79 -19.57 0.95
CA ARG A 60 3.80 -20.81 0.17
C ARG A 60 3.27 -22.00 0.95
N ALA A 61 3.69 -22.14 2.20
CA ALA A 61 3.20 -23.21 3.08
C ALA A 61 1.68 -23.09 3.30
N PHE A 62 1.17 -21.88 3.57
CA PHE A 62 -0.26 -21.63 3.70
C PHE A 62 -1.03 -21.98 2.41
N CYS A 63 -0.59 -21.46 1.26
CA CYS A 63 -1.23 -21.71 -0.04
C CYS A 63 -1.17 -23.19 -0.46
N SER A 64 -0.11 -23.92 -0.10
CA SER A 64 0.00 -25.35 -0.42
C SER A 64 -1.00 -26.23 0.35
N ARG A 65 -1.42 -25.78 1.55
CA ARG A 65 -2.42 -26.46 2.37
C ARG A 65 -3.85 -26.09 1.98
N ALA A 66 -4.03 -24.88 1.47
CA ALA A 66 -5.32 -24.43 0.97
C ALA A 66 -5.62 -25.14 -0.36
N GLY A 67 -6.57 -26.09 -0.33
CA GLY A 67 -7.07 -26.72 -1.56
C GLY A 67 -7.70 -25.71 -2.52
N LYS A 68 -8.01 -26.15 -3.75
CA LYS A 68 -8.75 -25.32 -4.70
C LYS A 68 -10.13 -24.96 -4.12
N VAL A 69 -10.33 -23.68 -3.78
CA VAL A 69 -11.63 -23.17 -3.32
C VAL A 69 -12.57 -23.07 -4.51
N THR A 70 -13.51 -24.00 -4.64
CA THR A 70 -14.49 -24.03 -5.74
C THR A 70 -15.90 -23.62 -5.31
N ALA A 71 -16.11 -23.40 -4.02
CA ALA A 71 -17.39 -23.01 -3.44
C ALA A 71 -17.19 -22.09 -2.24
N LEU A 72 -18.23 -21.29 -1.95
CA LEU A 72 -18.31 -20.52 -0.70
C LEU A 72 -18.55 -21.46 0.48
N PRO A 73 -18.20 -21.03 1.70
CA PRO A 73 -18.55 -21.76 2.91
C PRO A 73 -20.05 -22.07 3.00
N SER A 74 -20.34 -23.23 3.59
CA SER A 74 -21.72 -23.67 3.84
C SER A 74 -22.42 -22.79 4.88
N SER A 75 -21.65 -22.30 5.87
CA SER A 75 -22.12 -21.39 6.90
C SER A 75 -22.70 -20.11 6.29
N ARG A 76 -23.91 -19.75 6.72
CA ARG A 76 -24.58 -18.53 6.26
C ARG A 76 -23.83 -17.28 6.70
N ASP A 77 -23.35 -17.26 7.94
CA ASP A 77 -22.72 -16.09 8.54
C ASP A 77 -21.34 -15.85 7.94
N GLU A 78 -20.57 -16.92 7.76
CA GLU A 78 -19.26 -16.86 7.10
C GLU A 78 -19.39 -16.43 5.63
N ARG A 79 -20.42 -16.93 4.94
CA ARG A 79 -20.70 -16.49 3.58
C ARG A 79 -21.11 -15.02 3.54
N ALA A 80 -21.91 -14.56 4.50
CA ALA A 80 -22.37 -13.17 4.59
C ALA A 80 -21.21 -12.20 4.88
N SER A 81 -20.19 -12.61 5.63
CA SER A 81 -19.00 -11.78 5.90
C SER A 81 -18.04 -11.70 4.70
N LEU A 82 -17.92 -12.76 3.91
CA LEU A 82 -16.98 -12.81 2.77
C LEU A 82 -17.52 -12.16 1.49
N LEU A 83 -18.80 -12.36 1.17
CA LEU A 83 -19.37 -11.88 -0.09
C LEU A 83 -19.21 -10.37 -0.36
N PRO A 84 -19.29 -9.47 0.64
CA PRO A 84 -19.11 -8.04 0.42
C PRO A 84 -17.70 -7.63 -0.02
N SER A 85 -16.67 -8.41 0.33
CA SER A 85 -15.27 -8.11 -0.04
C SER A 85 -14.86 -8.77 -1.35
N LEU A 86 -15.58 -9.79 -1.82
CA LEU A 86 -15.24 -10.47 -3.07
C LEU A 86 -15.67 -9.65 -4.29
N ARG A 87 -14.70 -9.38 -5.17
CA ARG A 87 -14.85 -8.70 -6.45
C ARG A 87 -14.61 -9.68 -7.59
N VAL A 88 -15.25 -9.39 -8.71
CA VAL A 88 -15.20 -10.17 -9.95
C VAL A 88 -14.95 -9.22 -11.10
N ASN A 89 -13.94 -9.54 -11.91
CA ASN A 89 -13.71 -8.94 -13.20
C ASN A 89 -14.01 -10.01 -14.26
N THR A 90 -15.15 -9.88 -14.96
CA THR A 90 -15.60 -10.86 -15.97
C THR A 90 -14.91 -10.68 -17.32
N ARG A 91 -14.17 -9.59 -17.53
CA ARG A 91 -13.39 -9.34 -18.75
C ARG A 91 -12.04 -10.05 -18.70
N LEU A 92 -11.41 -10.08 -17.53
CA LEU A 92 -10.12 -10.70 -17.27
C LEU A 92 -10.24 -12.07 -16.57
N ASP A 93 -11.47 -12.53 -16.30
CA ASP A 93 -11.78 -13.76 -15.56
C ASP A 93 -11.06 -13.83 -14.20
N LEU A 94 -11.05 -12.72 -13.46
CA LEU A 94 -10.42 -12.58 -12.15
C LEU A 94 -11.43 -12.54 -11.02
N LEU A 95 -11.09 -13.20 -9.91
CA LEU A 95 -11.80 -13.12 -8.64
C LEU A 95 -10.80 -12.70 -7.58
N TYR A 96 -11.13 -11.67 -6.81
CA TYR A 96 -10.20 -11.15 -5.80
C TYR A 96 -10.93 -10.62 -4.58
N CYS A 97 -10.21 -10.54 -3.45
CA CYS A 97 -10.72 -9.94 -2.23
C CYS A 97 -10.28 -8.47 -2.16
N GLN A 98 -11.23 -7.56 -2.03
CA GLN A 98 -10.95 -6.16 -1.73
C GLN A 98 -10.60 -6.05 -0.25
N VAL A 99 -9.32 -5.90 0.04
CA VAL A 99 -8.79 -5.71 1.39
C VAL A 99 -8.48 -4.22 1.59
N PRO A 100 -9.07 -3.55 2.60
CA PRO A 100 -8.77 -2.15 2.88
C PRO A 100 -7.27 -1.91 3.08
N SER A 101 -6.80 -0.74 2.64
CA SER A 101 -5.41 -0.29 2.83
C SER A 101 -4.32 -1.18 2.20
N ALA A 102 -4.71 -2.00 1.22
CA ALA A 102 -3.81 -2.87 0.44
C ALA A 102 -3.51 -2.35 -0.98
N GLY A 103 -3.71 -1.06 -1.24
CA GLY A 103 -3.52 -0.44 -2.56
C GLY A 103 -4.64 -0.79 -3.55
N VAL A 104 -5.89 -0.67 -3.11
CA VAL A 104 -7.06 -1.10 -3.88
C VAL A 104 -7.25 -0.19 -5.09
N GLU A 105 -6.97 1.11 -4.93
CA GLU A 105 -7.13 2.15 -5.94
C GLU A 105 -6.14 1.94 -7.10
N GLU A 106 -4.87 1.70 -6.79
CA GLU A 106 -3.83 1.39 -7.78
C GLU A 106 -4.16 0.08 -8.51
N TRP A 107 -4.71 -0.90 -7.79
CA TRP A 107 -5.17 -2.14 -8.39
C TRP A 107 -6.31 -1.92 -9.39
N HIS A 108 -7.33 -1.11 -9.05
CA HIS A 108 -8.42 -0.79 -9.97
C HIS A 108 -7.88 -0.11 -11.23
N GLN A 109 -6.93 0.83 -11.10
CA GLN A 109 -6.32 1.49 -12.25
C GLN A 109 -5.54 0.52 -13.14
N LEU A 110 -4.83 -0.45 -12.55
CA LEU A 110 -4.16 -1.50 -13.31
C LEU A 110 -5.18 -2.36 -14.06
N LEU A 111 -6.27 -2.75 -13.41
CA LEU A 111 -7.33 -3.53 -14.05
C LEU A 111 -7.95 -2.78 -15.23
N GLU A 112 -8.28 -1.49 -15.07
CA GLU A 112 -8.82 -0.68 -16.17
C GLU A 112 -7.87 -0.66 -17.38
N LYS A 113 -6.56 -0.51 -17.16
CA LYS A 113 -5.56 -0.58 -18.24
C LYS A 113 -5.47 -1.95 -18.90
N LEU A 114 -5.44 -3.02 -18.10
CA LEU A 114 -5.39 -4.40 -18.62
C LEU A 114 -6.65 -4.77 -19.39
N GLU A 115 -7.79 -4.19 -19.02
CA GLU A 115 -9.01 -4.31 -19.78
C GLU A 115 -8.88 -3.64 -21.15
N GLU A 116 -8.36 -2.41 -21.22
CA GLU A 116 -8.17 -1.67 -22.48
C GLU A 116 -7.25 -2.39 -23.48
N GLU A 117 -6.22 -3.08 -22.99
CA GLU A 117 -5.34 -3.88 -23.85
C GLU A 117 -6.02 -5.19 -24.31
N ASN A 118 -6.04 -5.46 -25.62
CA ASN A 118 -6.55 -6.72 -26.18
C ASN A 118 -5.54 -7.88 -25.99
N VAL A 119 -5.16 -8.19 -24.75
CA VAL A 119 -4.14 -9.21 -24.43
C VAL A 119 -4.72 -10.62 -24.24
N THR A 120 -6.01 -10.83 -24.49
CA THR A 120 -6.62 -12.14 -24.22
C THR A 120 -6.24 -13.20 -25.25
N LEU A 121 -5.56 -14.26 -24.79
CA LEU A 121 -5.46 -15.52 -25.51
C LEU A 121 -6.86 -16.14 -25.65
N PRO A 122 -7.26 -16.65 -26.83
CA PRO A 122 -8.59 -17.20 -27.04
C PRO A 122 -8.73 -18.54 -26.28
N VAL A 123 -9.33 -18.49 -25.09
CA VAL A 123 -9.79 -19.69 -24.36
C VAL A 123 -11.31 -19.75 -24.45
N PRO A 124 -11.91 -20.86 -24.94
CA PRO A 124 -13.35 -21.04 -24.93
C PRO A 124 -13.84 -21.18 -23.48
N LEU A 125 -14.71 -20.28 -23.04
CA LEU A 125 -15.33 -20.34 -21.72
C LEU A 125 -16.77 -20.84 -21.83
N PRO A 126 -17.27 -21.62 -20.86
CA PRO A 126 -18.61 -22.21 -20.88
C PRO A 126 -19.74 -21.21 -20.56
N TYR A 127 -19.47 -19.90 -20.49
CA TYR A 127 -20.46 -18.87 -20.15
C TYR A 127 -20.35 -17.64 -21.05
N ARG A 128 -21.46 -16.89 -21.13
CA ARG A 128 -21.55 -15.65 -21.90
C ARG A 128 -20.62 -14.60 -21.26
N ARG A 129 -19.68 -14.07 -22.03
CA ARG A 129 -18.77 -13.00 -21.60
C ARG A 129 -19.62 -11.75 -21.33
N LEU A 130 -20.00 -11.53 -20.07
CA LEU A 130 -20.61 -10.30 -19.61
C LEU A 130 -19.54 -9.21 -19.70
N GLN A 131 -19.75 -8.19 -20.53
CA GLN A 131 -18.92 -6.98 -20.54
C GLN A 131 -19.29 -6.07 -19.36
N ALA A 132 -19.44 -6.63 -18.16
CA ALA A 132 -19.64 -5.85 -16.96
C ALA A 132 -18.27 -5.33 -16.49
N LYS A 133 -18.22 -4.04 -16.15
CA LYS A 133 -17.18 -3.47 -15.28
C LYS A 133 -17.08 -4.32 -14.00
N GLU A 134 -15.93 -4.24 -13.33
CA GLU A 134 -15.72 -4.88 -12.04
C GLU A 134 -16.95 -4.77 -11.12
N THR A 135 -17.39 -5.90 -10.55
CA THR A 135 -18.56 -5.96 -9.69
C THR A 135 -18.36 -6.89 -8.51
N ARG A 136 -19.32 -6.91 -7.58
CA ARG A 136 -19.29 -7.80 -6.41
C ARG A 136 -19.69 -9.21 -6.81
N LEU A 137 -19.03 -10.22 -6.23
CA LEU A 137 -19.44 -11.62 -6.42
C LEU A 137 -20.91 -11.85 -5.99
N SER A 138 -21.39 -11.09 -4.99
CA SER A 138 -22.77 -11.16 -4.50
C SER A 138 -23.83 -10.75 -5.52
N ALA A 139 -23.48 -10.02 -6.59
CA ALA A 139 -24.41 -9.62 -7.64
C ALA A 139 -24.84 -10.78 -8.55
N PHE A 140 -24.07 -11.88 -8.54
CA PHE A 140 -24.31 -13.05 -9.37
C PHE A 140 -25.16 -14.10 -8.67
N ASN A 141 -25.90 -14.89 -9.46
CA ASN A 141 -26.71 -15.98 -8.95
C ASN A 141 -25.83 -17.11 -8.39
N ARG A 142 -26.44 -18.08 -7.70
CA ARG A 142 -25.69 -19.16 -7.03
C ARG A 142 -24.87 -20.01 -8.02
N THR A 143 -25.42 -20.29 -9.19
CA THR A 143 -24.78 -21.12 -10.22
C THR A 143 -23.57 -20.42 -10.82
N GLU A 144 -23.73 -19.14 -11.18
CA GLU A 144 -22.65 -18.28 -11.66
C GLU A 144 -21.53 -18.15 -10.63
N ARG A 145 -21.85 -17.87 -9.36
CA ARG A 145 -20.84 -17.78 -8.31
C ARG A 145 -20.03 -19.06 -8.17
N LYS A 146 -20.68 -20.22 -8.25
CA LYS A 146 -19.99 -21.52 -8.19
C LYS A 146 -19.10 -21.73 -9.42
N ALA A 147 -19.58 -21.38 -10.61
CA ALA A 147 -18.80 -21.47 -11.84
C ALA A 147 -17.58 -20.54 -11.80
N MET A 148 -17.74 -19.29 -11.38
CA MET A 148 -16.67 -18.31 -11.22
C MET A 148 -15.64 -18.77 -10.19
N LEU A 149 -16.08 -19.22 -9.01
CA LEU A 149 -15.17 -19.79 -8.00
C LEU A 149 -14.43 -21.03 -8.51
N GLY A 150 -15.04 -21.82 -9.39
CA GLY A 150 -14.40 -22.98 -10.01
C GLY A 150 -13.39 -22.66 -11.10
N SER A 151 -13.60 -21.58 -11.87
CA SER A 151 -12.88 -21.33 -13.14
C SER A 151 -12.03 -20.07 -13.16
N TYR A 152 -12.43 -19.01 -12.44
CA TYR A 152 -11.72 -17.73 -12.47
C TYR A 152 -10.40 -17.82 -11.74
N THR A 153 -9.43 -17.04 -12.22
CA THR A 153 -8.14 -16.87 -11.57
C THR A 153 -8.34 -16.11 -10.27
N LYS A 154 -7.88 -16.69 -9.16
CA LYS A 154 -8.01 -16.09 -7.84
C LYS A 154 -6.77 -15.28 -7.54
N VAL A 155 -6.95 -13.99 -7.32
CA VAL A 155 -5.86 -13.05 -7.05
C VAL A 155 -5.96 -12.58 -5.60
N LEU A 156 -4.82 -12.58 -4.91
CA LEU A 156 -4.68 -12.04 -3.57
C LEU A 156 -3.68 -10.88 -3.60
N PHE A 157 -4.12 -9.72 -3.13
CA PHE A 157 -3.25 -8.56 -2.94
C PHE A 157 -2.57 -8.64 -1.60
N VAL A 158 -1.26 -8.45 -1.62
CA VAL A 158 -0.42 -8.40 -0.43
C VAL A 158 0.32 -7.08 -0.48
N ARG A 159 0.08 -6.22 0.50
CA ARG A 159 0.88 -5.02 0.71
C ARG A 159 2.27 -5.43 1.21
N ASP A 160 3.31 -4.80 0.67
CA ASP A 160 4.71 -5.13 0.90
C ASP A 160 5.02 -6.62 0.60
N PRO A 161 4.81 -7.06 -0.66
CA PRO A 161 5.22 -8.40 -1.06
C PRO A 161 6.76 -8.51 -0.99
N PHE A 162 7.23 -9.74 -0.84
CA PHE A 162 8.61 -10.14 -0.52
C PHE A 162 9.72 -9.37 -1.23
#